data_AF-A0A5N6RJ56-F1
#
_entry.id   AF-A0A5N6RJ56-F1
#
_cell.length_a   1.000
_cell.length_b   1.000
_cell.length_c   1.000
_cell.angle_alpha   90.00
_cell.angle_beta   90.00
_cell.angle_gamma   90.00
#
_symmetry.space_group_name_H-M   'P 1'
#
loop_
_entity.id
_entity.type
_entity.pdbx_description
1 polymer ?
#
loop_
_entity_poly.entity_id
_entity_poly.type
_entity_poly.pdbx_seq_one_letter_code
_entity_poly.pdbx_strand_id
1 'polypeptide(L)'
;MERIRPQRRVQIDQSQQPKYDAVEEDENGMRLRQSNSNVTDDQEPFMGVKVRRKASLHRDYKGDYIDVASHPFLIKLLQKQGDGHVLFADKVLKFTGSGKMKRRIVLITDVAIYILDPETDALKRRIGLAAVDKMCLSELSDNFFAIIIPREYDLLMASTRKTEIVTVLAEAIKDASDGELEVVFSNRFEYHAAADLVKEVQFEEVEGGVKTRIVRK
;
A
#
# COMPACT_ATOMS: atom_id res chain seq x y z
N MET A 1 13.69 -58.75 -46.13
CA MET A 1 13.64 -57.36 -46.64
C MET A 1 13.50 -56.45 -45.44
N GLU A 2 14.61 -55.88 -44.97
CA GLU A 2 15.10 -54.51 -45.29
C GLU A 2 14.35 -53.44 -44.48
N ARG A 3 14.97 -52.44 -43.83
CA ARG A 3 16.37 -52.01 -43.67
C ARG A 3 16.43 -51.05 -42.46
N ILE A 4 17.50 -51.12 -41.68
CA ILE A 4 17.91 -50.18 -40.63
C ILE A 4 18.96 -49.21 -41.23
N ARG A 5 18.97 -47.94 -40.77
CA ARG A 5 20.07 -46.92 -40.68
C ARG A 5 19.81 -45.60 -41.44
N PRO A 6 20.50 -44.46 -41.11
CA PRO A 6 21.12 -44.02 -39.84
C PRO A 6 20.89 -42.51 -39.50
N GLN A 7 21.40 -42.11 -38.32
CA GLN A 7 21.57 -40.76 -37.80
C GLN A 7 22.42 -39.83 -38.70
N ARG A 8 22.10 -38.53 -38.73
CA ARG A 8 23.06 -37.44 -39.00
C ARG A 8 22.85 -36.26 -38.04
N ARG A 9 23.84 -36.06 -37.17
CA ARG A 9 24.11 -34.83 -36.41
C ARG A 9 24.39 -33.70 -37.40
N VAL A 10 23.81 -32.52 -37.17
CA VAL A 10 24.20 -31.28 -37.86
C VAL A 10 25.02 -30.44 -36.87
N GLN A 11 26.33 -30.33 -37.14
CA GLN A 11 27.21 -29.31 -36.57
C GLN A 11 26.90 -27.99 -37.29
N ILE A 12 26.70 -26.90 -36.55
CA ILE A 12 26.67 -25.54 -37.09
C ILE A 12 27.98 -24.88 -36.68
N ASP A 13 28.76 -24.57 -37.71
CA ASP A 13 30.07 -23.91 -37.69
C ASP A 13 29.91 -22.43 -37.30
N GLN A 14 30.72 -21.98 -36.34
CA GLN A 14 30.88 -20.58 -35.96
C GLN A 14 31.98 -19.96 -36.82
N SER A 15 31.64 -19.50 -38.01
CA SER A 15 32.54 -18.64 -38.78
C SER A 15 31.80 -17.89 -39.89
N GLN A 16 31.25 -16.72 -39.56
CA GLN A 16 31.11 -15.56 -40.46
C GLN A 16 30.46 -14.38 -39.72
N GLN A 17 31.28 -13.40 -39.32
CA GLN A 17 30.82 -12.06 -38.94
C GLN A 17 30.60 -11.23 -40.21
N PRO A 18 29.48 -10.50 -40.36
CA PRO A 18 29.32 -9.57 -41.47
C PRO A 18 30.11 -8.28 -41.22
N LYS A 19 30.95 -7.92 -42.20
CA LYS A 19 31.56 -6.59 -42.37
C LYS A 19 30.46 -5.59 -42.70
N TYR A 20 30.40 -4.48 -41.95
CA TYR A 20 29.65 -3.29 -42.33
C TYR A 20 30.64 -2.16 -42.60
N ASP A 21 30.48 -1.54 -43.77
CA ASP A 21 31.32 -0.48 -44.30
C ASP A 21 31.20 0.82 -43.50
N ALA A 22 32.34 1.51 -43.36
CA ALA A 22 32.45 2.83 -42.77
C ALA A 22 31.79 3.89 -43.67
N VAL A 23 30.97 4.76 -43.08
CA VAL A 23 30.50 6.00 -43.69
C VAL A 23 30.91 7.13 -42.76
N GLU A 24 31.69 8.07 -43.29
CA GLU A 24 32.19 9.27 -42.62
C GLU A 24 31.09 10.30 -42.37
N GLU A 25 31.41 11.19 -41.44
CA GLU A 25 30.57 12.14 -40.70
C GLU A 25 29.87 13.21 -41.55
N ASP A 26 28.68 13.63 -41.12
CA ASP A 26 28.31 15.05 -41.25
C ASP A 26 27.37 15.52 -40.14
N GLU A 27 27.45 16.82 -39.89
CA GLU A 27 27.23 17.54 -38.64
C GLU A 27 25.79 17.58 -38.08
N ASN A 28 25.72 17.95 -36.80
CA ASN A 28 24.56 18.51 -36.08
C ASN A 28 23.58 17.52 -35.40
N GLY A 29 24.03 16.93 -34.29
CA GLY A 29 23.17 16.26 -33.31
C GLY A 29 23.54 16.67 -31.87
N MET A 30 22.61 17.30 -31.15
CA MET A 30 22.80 17.67 -29.74
C MET A 30 23.22 16.44 -28.91
N ARG A 31 24.47 16.43 -28.43
CA ARG A 31 24.90 15.51 -27.37
C ARG A 31 24.09 15.82 -26.12
N LEU A 32 23.04 15.03 -25.87
CA LEU A 32 22.48 14.86 -24.54
C LEU A 32 23.62 14.39 -23.64
N ARG A 33 24.16 15.31 -22.84
CA ARG A 33 25.01 14.98 -21.70
C ARG A 33 24.22 13.99 -20.85
N GLN A 34 24.65 12.72 -20.83
CA GLN A 34 24.28 11.82 -19.76
C GLN A 34 24.83 12.43 -18.48
N SER A 35 23.98 13.17 -17.77
CA SER A 35 24.23 13.55 -16.40
C SER A 35 24.21 12.26 -15.58
N ASN A 36 25.39 11.71 -15.33
CA ASN A 36 25.60 10.82 -14.19
C ASN A 36 25.50 11.66 -12.92
N SER A 37 24.29 12.15 -12.63
CA SER A 37 23.93 12.57 -11.29
C SER A 37 23.77 11.27 -10.52
N ASN A 38 24.85 10.84 -9.87
CA ASN A 38 24.75 10.06 -8.65
C ASN A 38 24.02 10.95 -7.65
N VAL A 39 22.69 10.99 -7.76
CA VAL A 39 21.82 11.53 -6.72
C VAL A 39 22.07 10.60 -5.54
N THR A 40 22.75 11.11 -4.53
CA THR A 40 22.76 10.47 -3.22
C THR A 40 21.29 10.27 -2.85
N ASP A 41 20.92 9.01 -2.61
CA ASP A 41 19.57 8.54 -2.29
C ASP A 41 19.23 8.98 -0.86
N ASP A 42 19.26 10.29 -0.62
CA ASP A 42 18.95 10.92 0.65
C ASP A 42 17.42 10.84 0.83
N GLN A 43 16.98 9.68 1.31
CA GLN A 43 15.56 9.37 1.49
C GLN A 43 14.99 10.23 2.61
N GLU A 44 14.13 11.19 2.25
CA GLU A 44 13.44 12.01 3.24
C GLU A 44 12.55 11.13 4.16
N PRO A 45 12.68 11.29 5.50
CA PRO A 45 11.83 10.60 6.45
C PRO A 45 10.36 11.00 6.31
N PHE A 46 9.47 10.02 6.17
CA PHE A 46 8.02 10.19 6.31
C PHE A 46 7.68 10.65 7.71
N MET A 47 7.08 11.84 7.79
CA MET A 47 6.70 12.50 9.04
C MET A 47 7.87 12.60 10.02
N GLY A 48 9.10 12.79 9.51
CA GLY A 48 10.30 12.99 10.32
C GLY A 48 10.85 11.73 11.03
N VAL A 49 10.16 10.58 10.95
CA VAL A 49 10.54 9.38 11.71
C VAL A 49 10.95 8.21 10.83
N LYS A 50 10.27 8.01 9.69
CA LYS A 50 10.34 6.75 8.97
C LYS A 50 10.87 6.89 7.55
N VAL A 51 11.90 6.13 7.21
CA VAL A 51 12.34 6.01 5.81
C VAL A 51 11.27 5.28 4.96
N ARG A 52 10.84 5.90 3.86
CA ARG A 52 9.82 5.32 2.96
C ARG A 52 10.43 4.24 2.07
N ARG A 53 9.60 3.27 1.68
CA ARG A 53 9.94 2.37 0.57
C ARG A 53 10.13 3.16 -0.72
N LYS A 54 11.15 2.81 -1.51
CA LYS A 54 11.38 3.40 -2.84
C LYS A 54 10.15 3.37 -3.74
N ALA A 55 9.42 2.24 -3.73
CA ALA A 55 8.19 2.07 -4.51
C ALA A 55 7.02 2.98 -4.07
N SER A 56 7.06 3.52 -2.85
CA SER A 56 6.05 4.45 -2.34
C SER A 56 6.44 5.92 -2.52
N LEU A 57 7.71 6.23 -2.80
CA LEU A 57 8.18 7.61 -2.94
C LEU A 57 7.67 8.29 -4.21
N HIS A 58 7.66 7.58 -5.32
CA HIS A 58 7.31 8.11 -6.65
C HIS A 58 5.91 7.69 -7.10
N ARG A 59 5.03 7.35 -6.15
CA ARG A 59 3.69 6.87 -6.47
C ARG A 59 2.69 8.01 -6.36
N ASP A 60 2.00 8.29 -7.45
CA ASP A 60 0.88 9.24 -7.45
C ASP A 60 -0.28 8.69 -6.60
N TYR A 61 -0.84 9.55 -5.75
CA TYR A 61 -2.06 9.28 -4.99
C TYR A 61 -3.26 9.43 -5.92
N LYS A 62 -3.99 8.33 -6.15
CA LYS A 62 -5.21 8.33 -6.99
C LYS A 62 -6.46 8.60 -6.16
N GLY A 63 -6.43 8.32 -4.85
CA GLY A 63 -7.62 8.27 -4.00
C GLY A 63 -8.49 7.04 -4.28
N ASP A 64 -9.19 7.01 -5.42
CA ASP A 64 -10.12 5.93 -5.76
C ASP A 64 -9.48 4.84 -6.64
N TYR A 65 -9.19 3.70 -6.04
CA TYR A 65 -8.54 2.56 -6.69
C TYR A 65 -9.46 1.40 -7.03
N ILE A 66 -10.72 1.47 -6.59
CA ILE A 66 -11.73 0.47 -6.92
C ILE A 66 -12.76 0.99 -7.91
N ASP A 67 -12.68 2.27 -8.29
CA ASP A 67 -13.68 2.94 -9.12
C ASP A 67 -15.06 2.83 -8.47
N VAL A 68 -15.25 3.58 -7.39
CA VAL A 68 -16.47 3.61 -6.57
C VAL A 68 -17.71 3.88 -7.43
N ALA A 69 -17.58 4.72 -8.45
CA ALA A 69 -18.66 5.03 -9.40
C ALA A 69 -19.17 3.79 -10.15
N SER A 70 -18.29 2.81 -10.42
CA SER A 70 -18.66 1.54 -11.05
C SER A 70 -19.40 0.55 -10.12
N HIS A 71 -19.54 0.87 -8.83
CA HIS A 71 -20.14 -0.01 -7.82
C HIS A 71 -21.44 0.58 -7.26
N PRO A 72 -22.63 0.24 -7.81
CA PRO A 72 -23.91 0.83 -7.41
C PRO A 72 -24.24 0.71 -5.92
N PHE A 73 -23.76 -0.35 -5.25
CA PHE A 73 -24.00 -0.54 -3.82
C PHE A 73 -23.26 0.52 -2.98
N LEU A 74 -22.04 0.91 -3.37
CA LEU A 74 -21.26 1.94 -2.69
C LEU A 74 -21.92 3.31 -2.87
N ILE A 75 -22.38 3.61 -4.08
CA ILE A 75 -23.11 4.85 -4.37
C ILE A 75 -24.38 4.96 -3.52
N LYS A 76 -25.20 3.90 -3.46
CA LYS A 76 -26.40 3.87 -2.62
C LYS A 76 -26.07 4.02 -1.13
N LEU A 77 -24.98 3.38 -0.68
CA LEU A 77 -24.53 3.49 0.71
C LEU A 77 -24.15 4.93 1.05
N LEU A 78 -23.32 5.57 0.23
CA LEU A 78 -22.86 6.94 0.41
C LEU A 78 -24.03 7.93 0.40
N GLN A 79 -24.93 7.80 -0.57
CA GLN A 79 -26.17 8.58 -0.63
C GLN A 79 -27.04 8.43 0.63
N LYS A 80 -27.17 7.20 1.16
CA LYS A 80 -27.92 6.94 2.39
C LYS A 80 -27.32 7.64 3.62
N GLN A 81 -26.00 7.80 3.65
CA GLN A 81 -25.30 8.47 4.75
C GLN A 81 -25.17 9.98 4.55
N GLY A 82 -25.45 10.48 3.35
CA GLY A 82 -25.24 11.89 2.98
C GLY A 82 -23.78 12.24 2.72
N ASP A 83 -22.91 11.24 2.55
CA ASP A 83 -21.49 11.44 2.27
C ASP A 83 -21.26 11.49 0.75
N GLY A 84 -20.77 12.61 0.23
CA GLY A 84 -20.58 12.80 -1.22
C GLY A 84 -19.11 12.78 -1.67
N HIS A 85 -18.17 13.03 -0.77
CA HIS A 85 -16.77 13.23 -1.12
C HIS A 85 -15.93 12.00 -0.74
N VAL A 86 -15.58 11.18 -1.73
CA VAL A 86 -14.67 10.04 -1.52
C VAL A 86 -13.24 10.53 -1.67
N LEU A 87 -12.45 10.43 -0.59
CA LEU A 87 -11.04 10.80 -0.56
C LEU A 87 -10.13 9.62 -0.88
N PHE A 88 -10.54 8.42 -0.46
CA PHE A 88 -9.78 7.20 -0.71
C PHE A 88 -10.70 5.97 -0.79
N ALA A 89 -10.41 5.03 -1.69
CA ALA A 89 -11.06 3.73 -1.72
C ALA A 89 -10.12 2.64 -2.24
N ASP A 90 -9.88 1.60 -1.44
CA ASP A 90 -9.06 0.46 -1.85
C ASP A 90 -9.41 -0.84 -1.11
N LYS A 91 -8.98 -1.97 -1.65
CA LYS A 91 -9.03 -3.28 -0.98
C LYS A 91 -7.79 -3.43 -0.08
N VAL A 92 -8.01 -3.69 1.20
CA VAL A 92 -6.98 -3.90 2.22
C VAL A 92 -7.13 -5.26 2.91
N LEU A 93 -6.08 -5.69 3.61
CA LEU A 93 -6.16 -6.85 4.51
C LEU A 93 -6.47 -6.37 5.93
N LYS A 94 -7.57 -6.85 6.51
CA LYS A 94 -7.94 -6.65 7.91
C LYS A 94 -7.58 -7.88 8.74
N PHE A 95 -6.95 -7.67 9.89
CA PHE A 95 -6.64 -8.72 10.86
C PHE A 95 -7.75 -8.77 11.92
N THR A 96 -8.41 -9.92 12.04
CA THR A 96 -9.56 -10.08 12.93
C THR A 96 -9.15 -10.50 14.35
N GLY A 97 -10.07 -10.35 15.32
CA GLY A 97 -9.88 -10.84 16.69
C GLY A 97 -9.56 -12.35 16.76
N SER A 98 -10.06 -13.16 15.83
CA SER A 98 -9.72 -14.59 15.74
C SER A 98 -8.37 -14.90 15.09
N GLY A 99 -7.63 -13.89 14.64
CA GLY A 99 -6.34 -14.06 13.95
C GLY A 99 -6.46 -14.32 12.45
N LYS A 100 -7.68 -14.41 11.90
CA LYS A 100 -7.88 -14.54 10.45
C LYS A 100 -7.64 -13.21 9.74
N MET A 101 -7.03 -13.30 8.56
CA MET A 101 -6.94 -12.19 7.61
C MET A 101 -8.18 -12.19 6.73
N LYS A 102 -8.81 -11.02 6.56
CA LYS A 102 -9.95 -10.84 5.66
C LYS A 102 -9.71 -9.66 4.72
N ARG A 103 -10.00 -9.85 3.45
CA ARG A 103 -10.03 -8.74 2.48
C ARG A 103 -11.23 -7.84 2.79
N ARG A 104 -11.01 -6.53 2.84
CA ARG A 104 -12.05 -5.52 3.08
C ARG A 104 -11.83 -4.36 2.14
N ILE A 105 -12.91 -3.70 1.74
CA ILE A 105 -12.80 -2.37 1.17
C ILE A 105 -12.70 -1.39 2.34
N VAL A 106 -11.68 -0.54 2.31
CA VAL A 106 -11.60 0.69 3.10
C VAL A 106 -11.98 1.82 2.16
N LEU A 107 -13.02 2.56 2.52
CA LEU A 107 -13.43 3.78 1.85
C LEU A 107 -13.40 4.91 2.88
N ILE A 108 -12.74 6.02 2.56
CA ILE A 108 -12.60 7.19 3.43
C ILE A 108 -13.28 8.37 2.73
N THR A 109 -14.14 9.05 3.46
CA THR A 109 -14.76 10.32 3.08
C THR A 109 -14.25 11.44 3.97
N ASP A 110 -14.69 12.66 3.69
CA ASP A 110 -14.52 13.84 4.53
C ASP A 110 -15.28 13.76 5.88
N VAL A 111 -16.10 12.73 6.08
CA VAL A 111 -16.92 12.55 7.31
C VAL A 111 -16.59 11.26 8.06
N ALA A 112 -16.31 10.17 7.35
CA ALA A 112 -16.20 8.84 7.97
C ALA A 112 -15.33 7.84 7.19
N ILE A 113 -14.88 6.82 7.91
CA ILE A 113 -14.24 5.61 7.38
C ILE A 113 -15.29 4.50 7.29
N TYR A 114 -15.36 3.84 6.14
CA TYR A 114 -16.24 2.72 5.86
C TYR A 114 -15.42 1.46 5.64
N ILE A 115 -15.78 0.40 6.38
CA ILE A 115 -15.21 -0.93 6.21
C ILE A 115 -16.28 -1.83 5.61
N LEU A 116 -16.04 -2.32 4.40
CA LEU A 116 -17.00 -3.14 3.67
C LEU A 116 -16.45 -4.51 3.33
N ASP A 117 -17.35 -5.47 3.18
CA ASP A 117 -17.03 -6.82 2.73
C ASP A 117 -17.25 -6.93 1.22
N PRO A 118 -16.18 -7.04 0.41
CA PRO A 118 -16.29 -7.03 -1.05
C PRO A 118 -16.96 -8.29 -1.62
N GLU A 119 -17.15 -9.34 -0.82
CA GLU A 119 -17.80 -10.57 -1.26
C GLU A 119 -19.32 -10.51 -1.09
N THR A 120 -19.79 -9.74 -0.10
CA THR A 120 -21.21 -9.69 0.27
C THR A 120 -21.82 -8.31 0.08
N ASP A 121 -21.07 -7.35 -0.49
CA ASP A 121 -21.44 -5.94 -0.64
C ASP A 121 -22.06 -5.33 0.63
N ALA A 122 -21.52 -5.72 1.78
CA ALA A 122 -22.09 -5.37 3.07
C ALA A 122 -21.18 -4.39 3.82
N LEU A 123 -21.78 -3.29 4.30
CA LEU A 123 -21.15 -2.44 5.29
C LEU A 123 -20.94 -3.24 6.59
N LYS A 124 -19.68 -3.37 7.02
CA LYS A 124 -19.32 -4.02 8.30
C LYS A 124 -19.17 -3.02 9.42
N ARG A 125 -18.70 -1.81 9.12
CA ARG A 125 -18.55 -0.73 10.11
C ARG A 125 -18.44 0.62 9.42
N ARG A 126 -19.03 1.65 10.03
CA ARG A 126 -18.79 3.07 9.74
C ARG A 126 -18.17 3.68 10.99
N ILE A 127 -17.10 4.45 10.84
CA ILE A 127 -16.38 5.12 11.93
C ILE A 127 -16.31 6.60 11.55
N GLY A 128 -16.91 7.47 12.36
CA GLY A 128 -16.76 8.92 12.14
C GLY A 128 -15.31 9.35 12.35
N LEU A 129 -14.83 10.32 11.57
CA LEU A 129 -13.44 10.79 11.69
C LEU A 129 -13.10 11.27 13.11
N ALA A 130 -14.05 11.95 13.77
CA ALA A 130 -13.90 12.40 15.16
C ALA A 130 -13.81 11.28 16.22
N ALA A 131 -14.06 10.01 15.85
CA ALA A 131 -13.87 8.87 16.74
C ALA A 131 -12.45 8.29 16.69
N VAL A 132 -11.65 8.68 15.69
CA VAL A 132 -10.26 8.26 15.54
C VAL A 132 -9.40 9.10 16.48
N ASP A 133 -8.66 8.44 17.35
CA ASP A 133 -7.73 9.08 18.29
C ASP A 133 -6.34 9.23 17.65
N LYS A 134 -5.81 8.11 17.14
CA LYS A 134 -4.48 8.07 16.55
C LYS A 134 -4.31 6.91 15.57
N MET A 135 -3.24 6.97 14.81
CA MET A 135 -2.75 5.85 14.01
C MET A 135 -1.43 5.32 14.54
N CYS A 136 -1.28 4.01 14.58
CA CYS A 136 -0.02 3.35 14.95
C CYS A 136 0.61 2.67 13.74
N LEU A 137 1.89 2.94 13.50
CA LEU A 137 2.68 2.35 12.42
C LEU A 137 3.98 1.80 12.99
N SER A 138 4.59 0.85 12.30
CA SER A 138 5.98 0.49 12.54
C SER A 138 6.93 1.54 11.94
N GLU A 139 8.15 1.59 12.48
CA GLU A 139 9.28 2.31 11.89
C GLU A 139 9.84 1.56 10.68
N LEU A 140 9.57 0.25 10.59
CA LEU A 140 10.10 -0.62 9.55
C LEU A 140 9.36 -0.53 8.22
N SER A 141 10.01 -1.00 7.17
CA SER A 141 9.48 -1.07 5.81
C SER A 141 8.43 -2.19 5.65
N ASP A 142 7.28 -2.07 6.31
CA ASP A 142 6.10 -2.94 6.15
C ASP A 142 4.84 -2.17 5.68
N ASN A 143 3.74 -2.91 5.52
CA ASN A 143 2.45 -2.40 5.08
C ASN A 143 1.41 -2.23 6.20
N PHE A 144 1.76 -2.50 7.46
CA PHE A 144 0.83 -2.51 8.58
C PHE A 144 0.58 -1.12 9.14
N PHE A 145 -0.65 -0.90 9.55
CA PHE A 145 -1.09 0.27 10.31
C PHE A 145 -2.27 -0.13 11.20
N ALA A 146 -2.42 0.55 12.33
CA ALA A 146 -3.60 0.46 13.16
C ALA A 146 -4.31 1.81 13.27
N ILE A 147 -5.63 1.76 13.36
CA ILE A 147 -6.50 2.90 13.66
C ILE A 147 -7.04 2.69 15.07
N ILE A 148 -6.71 3.60 15.98
CA ILE A 148 -7.09 3.54 17.39
C ILE A 148 -8.38 4.34 17.59
N ILE A 149 -9.37 3.69 18.20
CA ILE A 149 -10.74 4.19 18.32
C ILE A 149 -11.21 3.92 19.76
N PRO A 150 -10.84 4.78 20.74
CA PRO A 150 -10.92 4.46 22.17
C PRO A 150 -12.33 4.12 22.70
N ARG A 151 -13.37 4.64 22.06
CA ARG A 151 -14.77 4.38 22.44
C ARG A 151 -15.35 3.12 21.80
N GLU A 152 -14.58 2.43 20.97
CA GLU A 152 -14.95 1.21 20.28
C GLU A 152 -13.73 0.26 20.22
N TYR A 153 -13.72 -0.71 19.28
CA TYR A 153 -12.56 -1.55 19.02
C TYR A 153 -11.68 -0.97 17.90
N ASP A 154 -10.38 -1.22 17.98
CA ASP A 154 -9.37 -0.76 17.03
C ASP A 154 -9.37 -1.61 15.75
N LEU A 155 -8.67 -1.11 14.73
CA LEU A 155 -8.48 -1.84 13.47
C LEU A 155 -7.00 -2.01 13.19
N LEU A 156 -6.52 -3.27 13.12
CA LEU A 156 -5.22 -3.60 12.53
C LEU A 156 -5.40 -4.01 11.07
N MET A 157 -4.71 -3.32 10.16
CA MET A 157 -4.82 -3.54 8.72
C MET A 157 -3.45 -3.50 8.03
N ALA A 158 -3.38 -4.03 6.81
CA ALA A 158 -2.23 -3.92 5.93
C ALA A 158 -2.63 -3.48 4.52
N SER A 159 -1.90 -2.50 3.99
CA SER A 159 -2.07 -1.97 2.63
C SER A 159 -0.74 -1.51 2.04
N THR A 160 -0.54 -1.73 0.74
CA THR A 160 0.59 -1.15 0.00
C THR A 160 0.46 0.37 -0.18
N ARG A 161 -0.71 0.91 0.13
CA ARG A 161 -1.05 2.35 0.13
C ARG A 161 -1.10 2.95 1.52
N LYS A 162 -0.41 2.33 2.49
CA LYS A 162 -0.35 2.80 3.88
C LYS A 162 -0.08 4.30 3.99
N THR A 163 0.91 4.81 3.25
CA THR A 163 1.29 6.23 3.29
C THR A 163 0.14 7.14 2.86
N GLU A 164 -0.54 6.80 1.77
CA GLU A 164 -1.69 7.57 1.28
C GLU A 164 -2.86 7.51 2.26
N ILE A 165 -3.16 6.35 2.83
CA ILE A 165 -4.21 6.20 3.85
C ILE A 165 -3.93 7.12 5.06
N VAL A 166 -2.69 7.15 5.55
CA VAL A 166 -2.30 8.01 6.67
C VAL A 166 -2.42 9.48 6.30
N THR A 167 -1.91 9.88 5.13
CA THR A 167 -1.99 11.26 4.65
C THR A 167 -3.43 11.72 4.50
N VAL A 168 -4.27 10.93 3.83
CA VAL A 168 -5.70 11.23 3.63
C VAL A 168 -6.43 11.36 4.96
N LEU A 169 -6.18 10.48 5.94
CA LEU A 169 -6.84 10.58 7.26
C LEU A 169 -6.34 11.79 8.04
N ALA A 170 -5.06 12.10 8.00
CA ALA A 170 -4.50 13.27 8.69
C ALA A 170 -5.08 14.57 8.12
N GLU A 171 -5.17 14.70 6.79
CA GLU A 171 -5.78 15.84 6.12
C GLU A 171 -7.28 15.92 6.42
N ALA A 172 -8.02 14.83 6.25
CA ALA A 172 -9.47 14.83 6.48
C ALA A 172 -9.86 15.15 7.93
N ILE A 173 -9.10 14.67 8.93
CA ILE A 173 -9.35 14.97 10.35
C ILE A 173 -9.04 16.43 10.67
N LYS A 174 -7.96 16.97 10.09
CA LYS A 174 -7.60 18.38 10.21
C LYS A 174 -8.59 19.32 9.54
N ASP A 175 -9.20 18.89 8.44
CA ASP A 175 -10.22 19.69 7.75
C ASP A 175 -11.58 19.60 8.46
N ALA A 176 -11.90 18.44 9.05
CA ALA A 176 -13.16 18.23 9.78
C ALA A 176 -13.18 18.83 11.20
N SER A 177 -12.01 19.11 11.79
CA SER A 177 -11.87 19.62 13.15
C SER A 177 -10.56 20.38 13.34
N ASP A 178 -10.49 21.28 14.33
CA ASP A 178 -9.22 21.94 14.70
C ASP A 178 -8.16 20.99 15.34
N GLY A 179 -8.44 19.68 15.38
CA GLY A 179 -7.53 18.67 15.90
C GLY A 179 -6.55 18.16 14.84
N GLU A 180 -5.44 17.59 15.29
CA GLU A 180 -4.49 16.89 14.43
C GLU A 180 -4.52 15.40 14.76
N LEU A 181 -4.50 14.56 13.72
CA LEU A 181 -4.36 13.12 13.89
C LEU A 181 -2.96 12.79 14.41
N GLU A 182 -2.86 12.21 15.60
CA GLU A 182 -1.60 11.69 16.10
C GLU A 182 -1.18 10.45 15.30
N VAL A 183 0.07 10.43 14.82
CA VAL A 183 0.66 9.28 14.12
C VAL A 183 1.86 8.78 14.91
N VAL A 184 1.69 7.65 15.58
CA VAL A 184 2.69 7.02 16.44
C VAL A 184 3.48 5.98 15.66
N PHE A 185 4.80 6.08 15.70
CA PHE A 185 5.71 5.08 15.17
C PHE A 185 6.28 4.25 16.31
N SER A 186 6.07 2.93 16.25
CA SER A 186 6.67 1.97 17.17
C SER A 186 6.68 0.58 16.54
N ASN A 187 7.78 -0.15 16.72
CA ASN A 187 7.87 -1.54 16.29
C ASN A 187 7.12 -2.50 17.22
N ARG A 188 6.46 -1.98 18.26
CA ARG A 188 5.58 -2.72 19.16
C ARG A 188 4.46 -1.84 19.68
N PHE A 189 3.22 -2.24 19.45
CA PHE A 189 2.07 -1.52 20.02
C PHE A 189 0.88 -2.44 20.26
N GLU A 190 0.05 -2.04 21.22
CA GLU A 190 -1.19 -2.70 21.58
C GLU A 190 -2.36 -2.12 20.79
N TYR A 191 -3.39 -2.94 20.58
CA TYR A 191 -4.67 -2.54 20.01
C TYR A 191 -5.80 -3.43 20.54
N HIS A 192 -6.98 -2.85 20.69
CA HIS A 192 -8.21 -3.51 21.12
C HIS A 192 -8.87 -4.19 19.93
N ALA A 193 -8.60 -5.47 19.70
CA ALA A 193 -9.21 -6.24 18.60
C ALA A 193 -10.71 -6.52 18.81
N ALA A 194 -11.18 -6.46 20.05
CA ALA A 194 -12.57 -6.45 20.48
C ALA A 194 -12.65 -5.80 21.89
N ALA A 195 -13.85 -5.63 22.44
CA ALA A 195 -14.06 -4.97 23.74
C ALA A 195 -13.24 -5.59 24.88
N ASP A 196 -13.09 -6.91 24.89
CA ASP A 196 -12.41 -7.71 25.90
C ASP A 196 -11.14 -8.41 25.36
N LEU A 197 -10.66 -7.99 24.19
CA LEU A 197 -9.55 -8.63 23.51
C LEU A 197 -8.48 -7.62 23.10
N VAL A 198 -7.49 -7.45 23.96
CA VAL A 198 -6.26 -6.71 23.65
C VAL A 198 -5.27 -7.65 22.96
N LYS A 199 -4.66 -7.13 21.91
CA LYS A 199 -3.57 -7.80 21.20
C LYS A 199 -2.41 -6.83 21.07
N GLU A 200 -1.23 -7.41 20.89
CA GLU A 200 -0.02 -6.66 20.62
C GLU A 200 0.55 -7.12 19.28
N VAL A 201 0.95 -6.17 18.46
CA VAL A 201 1.70 -6.44 17.23
C VAL A 201 3.16 -6.04 17.43
N GLN A 202 4.06 -6.89 16.97
CA GLN A 202 5.50 -6.74 17.05
C GLN A 202 6.10 -6.87 15.65
N PHE A 203 7.00 -5.95 15.32
CA PHE A 203 7.72 -5.89 14.05
C PHE A 203 9.21 -6.05 14.32
N GLU A 204 9.84 -6.94 13.55
CA GLU A 204 11.26 -7.27 13.67
C GLU A 204 11.86 -7.26 12.27
N GLU A 205 12.97 -6.55 12.08
CA GLU A 205 13.73 -6.62 10.83
C GLU A 205 14.44 -7.98 10.77
N VAL A 206 14.30 -8.66 9.65
CA VAL A 206 14.91 -9.97 9.39
C VAL A 206 15.53 -9.96 8.01
N GLU A 207 16.40 -10.93 7.74
CA GLU A 207 16.98 -11.08 6.40
C GLU A 207 15.86 -11.17 5.35
N GLY A 208 15.87 -10.24 4.39
CA GLY A 208 14.89 -10.17 3.31
C GLY A 208 13.56 -9.49 3.63
N GLY A 209 13.35 -8.90 4.81
CA GLY A 209 12.16 -8.08 5.07
C GLY A 209 11.81 -7.84 6.53
N VAL A 210 10.49 -7.75 6.80
CA VAL A 210 9.95 -7.51 8.13
C VAL A 210 9.13 -8.71 8.57
N LYS A 211 9.47 -9.26 9.73
CA LYS A 211 8.70 -10.28 10.41
C LYS A 211 7.68 -9.61 11.32
N THR A 212 6.42 -10.02 11.20
CA THR A 212 5.32 -9.50 12.03
C THR A 212 4.76 -10.61 12.90
N ARG A 213 4.65 -10.35 14.21
CA ARG A 213 4.01 -11.24 15.18
C ARG A 213 2.82 -10.52 15.81
N ILE A 214 1.69 -11.20 15.90
CA ILE A 214 0.51 -10.70 16.62
C ILE A 214 0.23 -11.67 17.76
N VAL A 215 0.29 -11.17 18.99
CA VAL A 215 0.08 -11.95 20.21
C VAL A 215 -1.13 -11.44 20.97
N ARG A 216 -1.82 -12.34 21.68
CA ARG A 216 -2.85 -11.96 22.65
C ARG A 216 -2.14 -11.54 23.95
N LYS A 217 -2.56 -10.42 24.54
CA LYS A 217 -2.15 -10.04 25.89
C LYS A 217 -3.10 -10.58 26.95
#